data_AF-A0A067E2M6-F1
#
_entry.id   AF-A0A067E2M6-F1
#
_cell.length_a   1.000
_cell.length_b   1.000
_cell.length_c   1.000
_cell.angle_alpha   90.00
_cell.angle_beta   90.00
_cell.angle_gamma   90.00
#
_symmetry.space_group_name_H-M   'P 1'
#
loop_
_entity.id
_entity.type
_entity.pdbx_description
1 polymer ?
#
loop_
_entity_poly.entity_id
_entity_poly.type
_entity_poly.pdbx_seq_one_letter_code
_entity_poly.pdbx_strand_id
1 'polypeptide(L)'
;MAKLDEKPYAAIIGGGNLCNKAAALHFLASRCDGLIFVGLMSFQIMHALGLPVPPELVEKGANDAASDLIQFARDKHITILYPKDFWCTKIHHPNQVEIFPSHGIPDGWEPVDIGPRSVEEITSTITKCKAFPFDIDWSAAYHDPAQPLVVDIGSGNGLFLLGMARKRKDLNFLGLEVNGKLVTHCRDSLQLSGITNGYFIATNATSTFRSIVASYPGKLILVSIQ
;
A
#
# COMPACT_ATOMS: atom_id res chain seq x y z
N MET A 1 -0.38 36.81 3.34
CA MET A 1 -0.68 35.72 2.38
C MET A 1 -1.23 34.57 3.20
N ALA A 2 -2.48 34.15 2.96
CA ALA A 2 -3.04 33.00 3.66
C ALA A 2 -2.18 31.77 3.33
N LYS A 3 -1.68 31.07 4.36
CA LYS A 3 -1.02 29.78 4.22
C LYS A 3 -1.98 28.90 3.41
N LEU A 4 -1.54 28.40 2.26
CA LEU A 4 -2.27 27.33 1.58
C LEU A 4 -2.52 26.26 2.63
N ASP A 5 -3.71 25.67 2.66
CA ASP A 5 -4.11 24.64 3.62
C ASP A 5 -3.22 23.40 3.39
N GLU A 6 -1.98 23.43 3.90
CA GLU A 6 -0.88 22.51 3.57
C GLU A 6 -1.10 21.21 4.33
N LYS A 7 -1.98 20.39 3.78
CA LYS A 7 -2.15 19.01 4.20
C LYS A 7 -0.80 18.27 4.10
N PRO A 8 -0.53 17.32 5.00
CA PRO A 8 0.74 16.60 5.03
C PRO A 8 0.93 15.78 3.76
N TYR A 9 2.16 15.67 3.27
CA TYR A 9 2.54 14.79 2.19
C TYR A 9 3.19 13.53 2.75
N ALA A 10 2.57 12.37 2.53
CA ALA A 10 3.16 11.09 2.91
C ALA A 10 3.75 10.38 1.68
N ALA A 11 4.60 9.37 1.91
CA ALA A 11 5.03 8.43 0.90
C ALA A 11 4.81 6.98 1.38
N ILE A 12 4.13 6.15 0.59
CA ILE A 12 4.07 4.70 0.80
C ILE A 12 5.30 4.05 0.17
N ILE A 13 5.97 3.21 0.93
CA ILE A 13 7.27 2.63 0.60
C ILE A 13 7.20 1.12 0.82
N GLY A 14 7.20 0.38 -0.29
CA GLY A 14 7.19 -1.08 -0.28
C GLY A 14 8.46 -1.73 -0.83
N GLY A 15 8.38 -3.04 -1.02
CA GLY A 15 9.46 -3.89 -1.52
C GLY A 15 10.48 -4.26 -0.44
N GLY A 16 11.62 -4.81 -0.87
CA GLY A 16 12.77 -5.13 -0.01
C GLY A 16 13.97 -4.22 -0.26
N ASN A 17 15.10 -4.63 0.33
CA ASN A 17 16.46 -4.09 0.10
C ASN A 17 16.59 -2.62 0.55
N LEU A 18 16.46 -2.37 1.85
CA LEU A 18 16.55 -1.05 2.46
C LEU A 18 17.93 -0.42 2.20
N CYS A 19 19.01 -1.20 2.32
CA CYS A 19 20.38 -0.71 2.13
C CYS A 19 20.56 -0.04 0.76
N ASN A 20 20.09 -0.69 -0.30
CA ASN A 20 20.21 -0.18 -1.67
C ASN A 20 19.36 1.08 -1.91
N LYS A 21 18.36 1.33 -1.05
CA LYS A 21 17.42 2.43 -1.19
C LYS A 21 17.64 3.55 -0.16
N ALA A 22 18.61 3.41 0.74
CA ALA A 22 18.82 4.35 1.86
C ALA A 22 18.92 5.82 1.41
N ALA A 23 19.69 6.12 0.37
CA ALA A 23 19.82 7.47 -0.17
C ALA A 23 18.48 8.03 -0.69
N ALA A 24 17.69 7.21 -1.38
CA ALA A 24 16.37 7.59 -1.86
C ALA A 24 15.38 7.79 -0.70
N LEU A 25 15.46 6.96 0.35
CA LEU A 25 14.64 7.09 1.54
C LEU A 25 14.94 8.38 2.31
N HIS A 26 16.22 8.75 2.47
CA HIS A 26 16.59 10.04 3.07
C HIS A 26 16.13 11.22 2.23
N PHE A 27 16.24 11.13 0.89
CA PHE A 27 15.71 12.15 0.00
C PHE A 27 14.20 12.31 0.18
N LEU A 28 13.44 11.21 0.23
CA LEU A 28 12.00 11.24 0.46
C LEU A 28 11.67 11.82 1.84
N ALA A 29 12.36 11.38 2.90
CA ALA A 29 12.20 11.92 4.25
C ALA A 29 12.39 13.45 4.25
N SER A 30 13.37 13.98 3.50
CA SER A 30 13.56 15.44 3.41
C SER A 30 12.43 16.23 2.73
N ARG A 31 11.46 15.55 2.12
CA ARG A 31 10.37 16.13 1.30
C ARG A 31 8.97 15.79 1.79
N CYS A 32 8.83 14.85 2.71
CA CYS A 32 7.55 14.32 3.17
C CYS A 32 7.35 14.58 4.67
N ASP A 33 6.10 14.73 5.07
CA ASP A 33 5.68 14.79 6.47
C ASP A 33 5.48 13.40 7.08
N GLY A 34 5.40 12.37 6.23
CA GLY A 34 5.26 10.98 6.66
C GLY A 34 5.84 9.94 5.71
N LEU A 35 6.31 8.84 6.28
CA LEU A 35 6.81 7.65 5.59
C LEU A 35 5.99 6.45 6.05
N ILE A 36 5.35 5.75 5.11
CA ILE A 36 4.50 4.60 5.37
C ILE A 36 5.18 3.37 4.79
N PHE A 37 5.79 2.56 5.63
CA PHE A 37 6.49 1.36 5.20
C PHE A 37 5.55 0.17 5.13
N VAL A 38 5.59 -0.56 4.02
CA VAL A 38 4.81 -1.78 3.75
C VAL A 38 5.72 -2.87 3.21
N GLY A 39 5.22 -4.11 3.13
CA GLY A 39 5.99 -5.28 2.67
C GLY A 39 7.28 -5.51 3.48
N LEU A 40 8.28 -6.14 2.86
CA LEU A 40 9.53 -6.54 3.52
C LEU A 40 10.32 -5.39 4.14
N MET A 41 10.18 -4.16 3.61
CA MET A 41 10.85 -2.99 4.16
C MET A 41 10.34 -2.62 5.54
N SER A 42 9.06 -2.89 5.83
CA SER A 42 8.48 -2.61 7.14
C SER A 42 9.16 -3.40 8.26
N PHE A 43 9.60 -4.63 8.01
CA PHE A 43 10.32 -5.44 9.00
C PHE A 43 11.68 -4.85 9.38
N GLN A 44 12.37 -4.17 8.45
CA GLN A 44 13.64 -3.50 8.75
C GLN A 44 13.44 -2.34 9.73
N ILE A 45 12.39 -1.54 9.50
CA ILE A 45 12.02 -0.40 10.34
C ILE A 45 11.53 -0.89 11.70
N MET A 46 10.70 -1.92 11.74
CA MET A 46 10.21 -2.53 12.98
C MET A 46 11.37 -3.09 13.82
N HIS A 47 12.30 -3.81 13.19
CA HIS A 47 13.50 -4.34 13.86
C HIS A 47 14.35 -3.22 14.45
N ALA A 48 14.63 -2.16 13.68
CA ALA A 48 15.40 -1.01 14.15
C ALA A 48 14.68 -0.18 15.25
N LEU A 49 13.36 -0.28 15.35
CA LEU A 49 12.57 0.25 16.47
C LEU A 49 12.56 -0.66 17.70
N GLY A 50 13.22 -1.82 17.66
CA GLY A 50 13.30 -2.77 18.76
C GLY A 50 12.09 -3.70 18.87
N LEU A 51 11.26 -3.81 17.82
CA LEU A 51 10.13 -4.75 17.81
C LEU A 51 10.59 -6.16 17.44
N PRO A 52 9.99 -7.20 18.04
CA PRO A 52 10.27 -8.58 17.64
C PRO A 52 9.72 -8.84 16.24
N VAL A 53 10.59 -9.30 15.34
CA VAL A 53 10.26 -9.70 13.97
C VAL A 53 10.95 -11.01 13.61
N PRO A 54 10.41 -11.81 12.68
CA PRO A 54 11.11 -12.98 12.17
C PRO A 54 12.47 -12.59 11.56
N PRO A 55 13.59 -13.14 12.03
CA PRO A 55 14.93 -12.71 11.62
C PRO A 55 15.21 -12.93 10.13
N GLU A 56 14.59 -13.92 9.49
CA GLU A 56 14.69 -14.22 8.07
C GLU A 56 14.09 -13.14 7.17
N LEU A 57 13.20 -12.30 7.72
CA LEU A 57 12.60 -11.16 7.01
C LEU A 57 13.45 -9.89 7.13
N VAL A 58 14.51 -9.92 7.95
CA VAL A 58 15.43 -8.79 8.15
C VAL A 58 16.63 -8.93 7.21
N GLU A 59 16.84 -7.92 6.38
CA GLU A 59 17.99 -7.85 5.50
C GLU A 59 19.27 -7.71 6.34
N LYS A 60 20.25 -8.57 6.06
CA LYS A 60 21.54 -8.54 6.75
C LYS A 60 22.23 -7.18 6.54
N GLY A 61 22.51 -6.48 7.64
CA GLY A 61 23.19 -5.18 7.63
C GLY A 61 22.27 -3.97 7.44
N ALA A 62 20.94 -4.16 7.30
CA ALA A 62 20.00 -3.04 7.14
C ALA A 62 19.74 -2.25 8.42
N ASN A 63 20.13 -2.77 9.59
CA ASN A 63 19.81 -2.16 10.88
C ASN A 63 20.38 -0.74 11.03
N ASP A 64 21.62 -0.52 10.58
CA ASP A 64 22.27 0.80 10.71
C ASP A 64 21.56 1.82 9.82
N ALA A 65 21.33 1.47 8.54
CA ALA A 65 20.62 2.34 7.59
C ALA A 65 19.17 2.63 8.03
N ALA A 66 18.47 1.64 8.61
CA ALA A 66 17.13 1.83 9.16
C ALA A 66 17.14 2.74 10.39
N SER A 67 18.11 2.56 11.29
CA SER A 67 18.28 3.38 12.49
C SER A 67 18.59 4.84 12.15
N ASP A 68 19.49 5.06 11.20
CA ASP A 68 19.83 6.40 10.69
C ASP A 68 18.62 7.11 10.09
N LEU A 69 17.80 6.38 9.30
CA LEU A 69 16.56 6.91 8.73
C LEU A 69 15.52 7.25 9.81
N ILE A 70 15.35 6.38 10.81
CA ILE A 70 14.45 6.61 11.95
C ILE A 70 14.89 7.85 12.73
N GLN A 71 16.19 7.98 13.00
CA GLN A 71 16.73 9.14 13.72
C GLN A 71 16.52 10.43 12.92
N PHE A 72 16.82 10.42 11.63
CA PHE A 72 16.55 11.55 10.74
C PHE A 72 15.07 11.93 10.74
N ALA A 73 14.17 10.96 10.68
CA ALA A 73 12.74 11.19 10.72
C ALA A 73 12.30 11.83 12.05
N ARG A 74 12.81 11.34 13.19
CA ARG A 74 12.54 11.92 14.51
C ARG A 74 13.02 13.37 14.60
N ASP A 75 14.25 13.65 14.17
CA ASP A 75 14.85 14.98 14.20
C ASP A 75 14.09 16.00 13.34
N LYS A 76 13.38 15.52 12.31
CA LYS A 76 12.57 16.32 11.40
C LYS A 76 11.07 16.27 11.68
N HIS A 77 10.65 15.61 12.76
CA HIS A 77 9.23 15.40 13.10
C HIS A 77 8.41 14.72 11.98
N ILE A 78 9.05 13.84 11.22
CA ILE A 78 8.43 13.05 10.16
C ILE A 78 7.78 11.82 10.80
N THR A 79 6.51 11.59 10.49
CA THR A 79 5.78 10.42 11.01
C THR A 79 6.24 9.16 10.29
N ILE A 80 6.65 8.14 11.04
CA ILE A 80 6.90 6.79 10.49
C ILE A 80 5.72 5.88 10.84
N LEU A 81 5.08 5.33 9.81
CA LEU A 81 4.03 4.33 9.88
C LEU A 81 4.55 2.99 9.35
N TYR A 82 4.12 1.91 10.00
CA TYR A 82 4.42 0.52 9.66
C TYR A 82 3.27 -0.36 10.15
N PRO A 83 3.09 -1.58 9.60
CA PRO A 83 1.95 -2.43 9.93
C PRO A 83 1.89 -2.83 11.41
N LYS A 84 0.68 -2.85 11.96
CA LYS A 84 0.34 -3.31 13.31
C LYS A 84 -0.15 -4.76 13.35
N ASP A 85 -0.51 -5.31 12.21
CA ASP A 85 -0.98 -6.67 12.01
C ASP A 85 -0.68 -7.15 10.60
N PHE A 86 -0.64 -8.47 10.42
CA PHE A 86 -0.37 -9.13 9.15
C PHE A 86 -1.32 -10.31 8.97
N TRP A 87 -1.73 -10.56 7.72
CA TRP A 87 -2.18 -11.87 7.32
C TRP A 87 -0.97 -12.78 7.22
N CYS A 88 -1.03 -13.93 7.89
CA CYS A 88 0.04 -14.93 7.86
C CYS A 88 -0.50 -16.27 7.38
N THR A 89 0.37 -17.03 6.71
CA THR A 89 0.12 -18.43 6.36
C THR A 89 1.03 -19.35 7.17
N LYS A 90 0.57 -20.58 7.43
CA LYS A 90 1.41 -21.57 8.10
C LYS A 90 2.39 -22.18 7.09
N ILE A 91 3.69 -22.18 7.39
CA ILE A 91 4.77 -22.53 6.44
C ILE A 91 4.54 -23.88 5.73
N HIS A 92 4.04 -24.88 6.46
CA HIS A 92 3.78 -26.22 5.90
C HIS A 92 2.30 -26.47 5.53
N HIS A 93 1.43 -25.49 5.74
CA HIS A 93 0.00 -25.55 5.44
C HIS A 93 -0.52 -24.21 4.90
N PRO A 94 -0.13 -23.81 3.67
CA PRO A 94 -0.37 -22.45 3.14
C PRO A 94 -1.86 -22.09 2.98
N ASN A 95 -2.76 -23.08 3.03
CA ASN A 95 -4.21 -22.85 3.03
C ASN A 95 -4.74 -22.39 4.40
N GLN A 96 -3.95 -22.51 5.48
CA GLN A 96 -4.29 -21.96 6.79
C GLN A 96 -3.80 -20.52 6.85
N VAL A 97 -4.75 -19.59 6.96
CA VAL A 97 -4.51 -18.15 7.00
C VAL A 97 -5.09 -17.60 8.30
N GLU A 98 -4.31 -16.80 9.01
CA GLU A 98 -4.72 -16.16 10.26
C GLU A 98 -4.11 -14.75 10.36
N ILE A 99 -4.71 -13.87 11.17
CA ILE A 99 -4.20 -12.52 11.41
C ILE A 99 -3.41 -12.54 12.71
N PHE A 100 -2.17 -12.04 12.68
CA PHE A 100 -1.37 -11.85 13.88
C PHE A 100 -0.95 -10.39 14.06
N PRO A 101 -0.81 -9.92 15.32
CA PRO A 101 -0.21 -8.62 15.59
C PRO A 101 1.26 -8.60 15.17
N SER A 102 1.74 -7.43 14.77
CA SER A 102 3.09 -7.26 14.21
C SER A 102 4.23 -7.52 15.21
N HIS A 103 3.95 -7.53 16.51
CA HIS A 103 4.89 -7.81 17.59
C HIS A 103 4.79 -9.23 18.16
N GLY A 104 4.10 -10.15 17.47
CA GLY A 104 3.82 -11.48 18.00
C GLY A 104 3.40 -12.50 16.94
N ILE A 105 4.11 -12.54 15.81
CA ILE A 105 3.93 -13.59 14.81
C ILE A 105 4.54 -14.89 15.38
N PRO A 106 3.76 -15.98 15.57
CA PRO A 106 4.28 -17.21 16.16
C PRO A 106 5.21 -17.96 15.21
N ASP A 107 6.14 -18.74 15.77
CA ASP A 107 7.00 -19.64 14.99
C ASP A 107 6.17 -20.56 14.08
N GLY A 108 6.66 -20.78 12.85
CA GLY A 108 5.96 -21.58 11.85
C GLY A 108 4.88 -20.84 11.06
N TRP A 109 4.71 -19.54 11.29
CA TRP A 109 3.86 -18.65 10.50
C TRP A 109 4.68 -17.62 9.74
N GLU A 110 4.27 -17.34 8.52
CA GLU A 110 4.93 -16.38 7.63
C GLU A 110 3.93 -15.28 7.21
N PRO A 111 4.27 -13.99 7.39
CA PRO A 111 3.44 -12.89 6.93
C PRO A 111 3.43 -12.82 5.40
N VAL A 112 2.23 -12.75 4.84
CA VAL A 112 2.01 -12.71 3.38
C VAL A 112 1.37 -11.41 2.90
N ASP A 113 0.68 -10.70 3.78
CA ASP A 113 0.05 -9.42 3.45
C ASP A 113 -0.21 -8.58 4.72
N ILE A 114 -0.49 -7.30 4.53
CA ILE A 114 -0.84 -6.35 5.59
C ILE A 114 -2.21 -6.70 6.18
N GLY A 115 -2.33 -6.69 7.50
CA GLY A 115 -3.58 -6.96 8.20
C GLY A 115 -4.59 -5.81 8.14
N PRO A 116 -5.87 -6.09 8.45
CA PRO A 116 -6.96 -5.13 8.31
C PRO A 116 -6.79 -3.87 9.16
N ARG A 117 -6.23 -3.97 10.37
CA ARG A 117 -6.04 -2.80 11.24
C ARG A 117 -5.01 -1.83 10.62
N SER A 118 -3.94 -2.38 10.07
CA SER A 118 -2.90 -1.61 9.40
C SER A 118 -3.42 -0.92 8.14
N VAL A 119 -4.20 -1.64 7.34
CA VAL A 119 -4.88 -1.06 6.16
C VAL A 119 -5.75 0.13 6.56
N GLU A 120 -6.54 0.00 7.63
CA GLU A 120 -7.41 1.07 8.13
C GLU A 120 -6.59 2.31 8.56
N GLU A 121 -5.53 2.10 9.34
CA GLU A 121 -4.65 3.18 9.82
C GLU A 121 -3.95 3.90 8.66
N ILE A 122 -3.42 3.15 7.70
CA ILE A 122 -2.74 3.70 6.52
C ILE A 122 -3.72 4.47 5.64
N THR A 123 -4.89 3.90 5.35
CA THR A 123 -5.94 4.54 4.55
C THR A 123 -6.40 5.84 5.21
N SER A 124 -6.69 5.81 6.52
CA SER A 124 -7.08 7.00 7.30
C SER A 124 -6.02 8.09 7.25
N THR A 125 -4.74 7.72 7.23
CA THR A 125 -3.63 8.67 7.08
C THR A 125 -3.60 9.28 5.69
N ILE A 126 -3.61 8.47 4.63
CA ILE A 126 -3.48 8.95 3.24
C ILE A 126 -4.67 9.83 2.84
N THR A 127 -5.88 9.55 3.34
CA THR A 127 -7.07 10.38 3.08
C THR A 127 -6.97 11.78 3.72
N LYS A 128 -6.10 11.97 4.72
CA LYS A 128 -5.82 13.27 5.33
C LYS A 128 -4.70 14.02 4.62
N CYS A 129 -3.90 13.33 3.80
CA CYS A 129 -2.77 13.92 3.09
C CYS A 129 -3.18 14.86 1.94
N LYS A 130 -2.19 15.62 1.47
CA LYS A 130 -2.28 16.41 0.25
C LYS A 130 -2.56 15.49 -0.93
N ALA A 131 -3.49 15.92 -1.78
CA ALA A 131 -3.84 15.21 -2.99
C ALA A 131 -3.71 16.13 -4.20
N PHE A 132 -3.12 15.61 -5.26
CA PHE A 132 -3.20 16.22 -6.58
C PHE A 132 -4.51 15.80 -7.24
N PRO A 133 -5.17 16.72 -7.97
CA PRO A 133 -6.32 16.38 -8.79
C PRO A 133 -5.98 15.23 -9.74
N PHE A 134 -6.87 14.24 -9.80
CA PHE A 134 -6.78 13.15 -10.75
C PHE A 134 -8.17 12.96 -11.36
N ASP A 135 -8.26 13.14 -12.68
CA ASP A 135 -9.52 13.05 -13.41
C ASP A 135 -9.73 11.63 -13.97
N ILE A 136 -10.93 11.09 -13.78
CA ILE A 136 -11.32 9.74 -14.19
C ILE A 136 -12.73 9.80 -14.73
N ASP A 137 -12.89 9.38 -15.98
CA ASP A 137 -14.20 9.07 -16.52
C ASP A 137 -14.64 7.68 -16.00
N TRP A 138 -15.42 7.69 -14.91
CA TRP A 138 -15.92 6.46 -14.29
C TRP A 138 -16.88 5.68 -15.18
N SER A 139 -17.60 6.35 -16.08
CA SER A 139 -18.52 5.71 -17.03
C SER A 139 -17.76 5.01 -18.15
N ALA A 140 -16.56 5.47 -18.49
CA ALA A 140 -15.65 4.74 -19.37
C ALA A 140 -14.91 3.60 -18.65
N ALA A 141 -14.65 3.75 -17.34
CA ALA A 141 -13.94 2.75 -16.55
C ALA A 141 -14.78 1.52 -16.20
N TYR A 142 -16.07 1.71 -15.90
CA TYR A 142 -16.96 0.64 -15.45
C TYR A 142 -18.31 0.68 -16.17
N HIS A 143 -18.90 -0.50 -16.35
CA HIS A 143 -20.26 -0.63 -16.87
C HIS A 143 -21.31 0.02 -15.94
N ASP A 144 -21.16 -0.19 -14.63
CA ASP A 144 -21.99 0.42 -13.60
C ASP A 144 -21.08 1.06 -12.54
N PRO A 145 -20.79 2.37 -12.64
CA PRO A 145 -19.91 3.05 -11.70
C PRO A 145 -20.54 3.28 -10.31
N ALA A 146 -21.84 2.99 -10.11
CA ALA A 146 -22.50 3.13 -8.82
C ALA A 146 -22.25 1.93 -7.88
N GLN A 147 -21.73 0.80 -8.40
CA GLN A 147 -21.43 -0.36 -7.56
C GLN A 147 -20.38 -0.02 -6.48
N PRO A 148 -20.34 -0.78 -5.37
CA PRO A 148 -19.30 -0.60 -4.38
C PRO A 148 -17.90 -0.85 -4.94
N LEU A 149 -16.93 -0.06 -4.48
CA LEU A 149 -15.55 -0.06 -4.95
C LEU A 149 -14.61 -0.72 -3.96
N VAL A 150 -13.76 -1.59 -4.49
CA VAL A 150 -12.55 -2.10 -3.84
C VAL A 150 -11.34 -1.46 -4.52
N VAL A 151 -10.43 -0.90 -3.73
CA VAL A 151 -9.17 -0.32 -4.25
C VAL A 151 -7.99 -1.16 -3.79
N ASP A 152 -7.08 -1.47 -4.71
CA ASP A 152 -5.84 -2.19 -4.44
C ASP A 152 -4.65 -1.26 -4.72
N ILE A 153 -3.99 -0.79 -3.66
CA ILE A 153 -2.84 0.10 -3.73
C ILE A 153 -1.57 -0.74 -3.84
N GLY A 154 -0.72 -0.44 -4.83
CA GLY A 154 0.45 -1.27 -5.11
C GLY A 154 0.06 -2.56 -5.81
N SER A 155 -0.96 -2.50 -6.68
CA SER A 155 -1.59 -3.70 -7.27
C SER A 155 -0.65 -4.59 -8.09
N GLY A 156 0.56 -4.12 -8.44
CA GLY A 156 1.59 -4.91 -9.11
C GLY A 156 1.09 -5.50 -10.43
N ASN A 157 1.19 -6.83 -10.56
CA ASN A 157 0.72 -7.57 -11.74
C ASN A 157 -0.80 -7.80 -11.75
N GLY A 158 -1.55 -7.24 -10.79
CA GLY A 158 -3.00 -7.27 -10.76
C GLY A 158 -3.62 -8.63 -10.44
N LEU A 159 -2.85 -9.61 -9.98
CA LEU A 159 -3.33 -10.99 -9.76
C LEU A 159 -4.50 -11.04 -8.77
N PHE A 160 -4.39 -10.33 -7.66
CA PHE A 160 -5.45 -10.22 -6.66
C PHE A 160 -6.71 -9.62 -7.28
N LEU A 161 -6.58 -8.44 -7.89
CA LEU A 161 -7.68 -7.72 -8.49
C LEU A 161 -8.38 -8.53 -9.58
N LEU A 162 -7.63 -9.10 -10.53
CA LEU A 162 -8.16 -9.94 -11.60
C LEU A 162 -8.90 -11.17 -11.05
N GLY A 163 -8.35 -11.80 -10.01
CA GLY A 163 -8.98 -12.93 -9.34
C GLY A 163 -10.30 -12.56 -8.68
N MET A 164 -10.35 -11.41 -7.99
CA MET A 164 -11.54 -10.93 -7.31
C MET A 164 -12.62 -10.44 -8.26
N ALA A 165 -12.23 -9.67 -9.29
CA ALA A 165 -13.16 -9.16 -10.31
C ALA A 165 -13.84 -10.29 -11.10
N ARG A 166 -13.18 -11.45 -11.27
CA ARG A 166 -13.83 -12.66 -11.83
C ARG A 166 -14.91 -13.24 -10.93
N LYS A 167 -14.69 -13.24 -9.61
CA LYS A 167 -15.56 -13.89 -8.62
C LYS A 167 -16.72 -13.00 -8.14
N ARG A 168 -16.53 -11.68 -8.10
CA ARG A 168 -17.47 -10.72 -7.51
C ARG A 168 -17.91 -9.71 -8.56
N LYS A 169 -18.99 -10.02 -9.29
CA LYS A 169 -19.56 -9.15 -10.34
C LYS A 169 -20.47 -8.04 -9.80
N ASP A 170 -20.71 -8.07 -8.49
CA ASP A 170 -21.45 -7.09 -7.71
C ASP A 170 -20.58 -5.92 -7.22
N LEU A 171 -19.27 -5.97 -7.47
CA LEU A 171 -18.29 -4.98 -7.03
C LEU A 171 -17.45 -4.49 -8.22
N ASN A 172 -17.03 -3.23 -8.15
CA ASN A 172 -15.98 -2.67 -8.98
C ASN A 172 -14.63 -2.77 -8.28
N PHE A 173 -13.58 -3.00 -9.06
CA PHE A 173 -12.21 -3.11 -8.57
C PHE A 173 -11.27 -2.13 -9.27
N LEU A 174 -10.48 -1.40 -8.49
CA LEU A 174 -9.53 -0.40 -8.98
C LEU A 174 -8.11 -0.70 -8.49
N GLY A 175 -7.18 -0.95 -9.40
CA GLY A 175 -5.76 -1.11 -9.09
C GLY A 175 -5.02 0.21 -9.28
N LEU A 176 -4.31 0.65 -8.25
CA LEU A 176 -3.41 1.80 -8.31
C LEU A 176 -1.97 1.29 -8.29
N GLU A 177 -1.23 1.58 -9.35
CA GLU A 177 0.15 1.12 -9.50
C GLU A 177 1.00 2.25 -10.07
N VAL A 178 2.21 2.45 -9.52
CA VAL A 178 3.11 3.50 -9.99
C VAL A 178 3.82 3.10 -11.28
N ASN A 179 4.01 1.80 -11.51
CA ASN A 179 4.64 1.26 -12.70
C ASN A 179 3.66 1.18 -13.88
N GLY A 180 3.71 2.16 -14.78
CA GLY A 180 2.85 2.22 -15.96
C GLY A 180 2.92 0.99 -16.88
N LYS A 181 4.05 0.27 -16.94
CA LYS A 181 4.15 -0.96 -17.76
C LYS A 181 3.28 -2.08 -17.19
N LEU A 182 3.25 -2.20 -15.86
CA LEU A 182 2.39 -3.17 -15.18
C LEU A 182 0.91 -2.83 -15.37
N VAL A 183 0.57 -1.54 -15.29
CA VAL A 183 -0.79 -1.07 -15.56
C VAL A 183 -1.25 -1.43 -16.97
N THR A 184 -0.43 -1.18 -17.99
CA THR A 184 -0.74 -1.57 -19.37
C THR A 184 -1.00 -3.08 -19.45
N HIS A 185 -0.10 -3.89 -18.89
CA HIS A 185 -0.25 -5.35 -18.87
C HIS A 185 -1.54 -5.81 -18.16
N CYS A 186 -1.91 -5.17 -17.06
CA CYS A 186 -3.12 -5.48 -16.33
C CYS A 186 -4.39 -5.11 -17.13
N ARG A 187 -4.37 -3.98 -17.85
CA ARG A 187 -5.49 -3.55 -18.72
C ARG A 187 -5.65 -4.48 -19.92
N ASP A 188 -4.56 -4.91 -20.55
CA ASP A 188 -4.59 -5.93 -21.60
C ASP A 188 -5.19 -7.24 -21.06
N SER A 189 -4.81 -7.63 -19.84
CA SER A 189 -5.32 -8.84 -19.18
C SER A 189 -6.82 -8.76 -18.87
N LEU A 190 -7.32 -7.59 -18.43
CA LEU A 190 -8.76 -7.34 -18.26
C LEU A 190 -9.52 -7.51 -19.56
N GLN A 191 -9.02 -6.91 -20.65
CA GLN A 191 -9.62 -6.98 -21.98
C GLN A 191 -9.65 -8.41 -22.51
N LEU A 192 -8.52 -9.11 -22.48
CA LEU A 192 -8.41 -10.51 -22.92
C LEU A 192 -9.30 -11.46 -22.10
N SER A 193 -9.53 -11.14 -20.82
CA SER A 193 -10.38 -11.94 -19.92
C SER A 193 -11.87 -11.55 -19.95
N GLY A 194 -12.26 -10.52 -20.71
CA GLY A 194 -13.64 -10.00 -20.72
C GLY A 194 -14.13 -9.47 -19.36
N ILE A 195 -13.21 -9.02 -18.49
CA ILE A 195 -13.57 -8.49 -17.17
C ILE A 195 -13.92 -7.00 -17.32
N THR A 196 -15.16 -6.64 -17.00
CA THR A 196 -15.70 -5.27 -17.17
C THR A 196 -15.84 -4.49 -15.85
N ASN A 197 -15.64 -5.15 -14.72
CA ASN A 197 -15.72 -4.58 -13.37
C ASN A 197 -14.34 -4.38 -12.73
N GLY A 198 -13.29 -4.33 -13.54
CA GLY A 198 -11.91 -4.08 -13.11
C GLY A 198 -11.29 -2.95 -13.91
N TYR A 199 -10.46 -2.13 -13.27
CA TYR A 199 -9.75 -1.03 -13.92
C TYR A 199 -8.40 -0.80 -13.24
N PHE A 200 -7.40 -0.32 -13.99
CA PHE A 200 -6.06 -0.02 -13.45
C PHE A 200 -5.61 1.37 -13.88
N ILE A 201 -4.96 2.08 -12.94
CA ILE A 201 -4.47 3.44 -13.13
C ILE A 201 -2.99 3.50 -12.77
N ALA A 202 -2.21 4.10 -13.67
CA ALA A 202 -0.82 4.44 -13.43
C ALA A 202 -0.74 5.72 -12.61
N THR A 203 -0.51 5.61 -11.30
CA THR A 203 -0.47 6.76 -10.40
C THR A 203 0.31 6.51 -9.12
N ASN A 204 0.74 7.60 -8.45
CA ASN A 204 1.22 7.55 -7.08
C ASN A 204 0.02 7.64 -6.12
N ALA A 205 -0.36 6.51 -5.54
CA ALA A 205 -1.51 6.43 -4.63
C ALA A 205 -1.41 7.42 -3.47
N THR A 206 -0.22 7.66 -2.91
CA THR A 206 -0.06 8.58 -1.78
C THR A 206 -0.46 10.02 -2.11
N SER A 207 -0.36 10.41 -3.38
CA SER A 207 -0.66 11.76 -3.82
C SER A 207 -1.95 11.89 -4.62
N THR A 208 -2.58 10.79 -5.07
CA THR A 208 -3.82 10.87 -5.86
C THR A 208 -4.99 10.12 -5.25
N PHE A 209 -4.76 9.16 -4.34
CA PHE A 209 -5.80 8.28 -3.79
C PHE A 209 -7.01 9.06 -3.28
N ARG A 210 -6.78 10.09 -2.45
CA ARG A 210 -7.87 10.91 -1.92
C ARG A 210 -8.70 11.59 -3.03
N SER A 211 -8.07 12.11 -4.09
CA SER A 211 -8.80 12.72 -5.21
C SER A 211 -9.62 11.69 -5.97
N ILE A 212 -9.04 10.51 -6.18
CA ILE A 212 -9.67 9.39 -6.90
C ILE A 212 -10.89 8.88 -6.14
N VAL A 213 -10.74 8.52 -4.87
CA VAL A 213 -11.86 7.95 -4.10
C VAL A 213 -12.95 8.99 -3.80
N ALA A 214 -12.60 10.28 -3.74
CA ALA A 214 -13.58 11.35 -3.53
C ALA A 214 -14.42 11.66 -4.78
N SER A 215 -13.94 11.33 -5.98
CA SER A 215 -14.69 11.52 -7.23
C SER A 215 -15.50 10.29 -7.63
N TYR A 216 -15.29 9.14 -6.97
CA TYR A 216 -16.03 7.91 -7.27
C TYR A 216 -17.50 8.03 -6.89
N PRO A 217 -18.46 7.71 -7.78
CA PRO A 217 -19.89 7.92 -7.51
C PRO A 217 -20.51 6.86 -6.60
N GLY A 218 -19.94 5.65 -6.52
CA GLY A 218 -20.37 4.60 -5.61
C GLY A 218 -19.71 4.68 -4.22
N LYS A 219 -19.85 3.62 -3.43
CA LYS A 219 -19.27 3.54 -2.08
C LYS A 219 -17.92 2.81 -2.09
N LEU A 220 -16.87 3.43 -1.55
CA LEU A 220 -15.64 2.70 -1.19
C LEU A 220 -15.94 1.74 -0.03
N ILE A 221 -15.68 0.44 -0.24
CA ILE A 221 -15.97 -0.60 0.76
C ILE A 221 -14.72 -1.30 1.31
N LEU A 222 -13.64 -1.33 0.54
CA LEU A 222 -12.40 -1.99 0.93
C LEU A 222 -11.22 -1.31 0.24
N VAL A 223 -10.12 -1.21 0.98
CA VAL A 223 -8.80 -0.89 0.45
C VAL A 223 -7.90 -2.08 0.78
N SER A 224 -7.09 -2.54 -0.16
CA SER A 224 -5.93 -3.39 0.07
C SER A 224 -4.66 -2.60 -0.26
N ILE A 225 -3.55 -2.95 0.39
CA ILE A 225 -2.25 -2.33 0.18
C ILE A 225 -1.22 -3.45 0.14
N GLN A 226 -0.51 -3.58 -0.98
CA GLN A 226 0.46 -4.63 -1.25
C GLN A 226 1.89 -4.08 -1.38
#